data_AF-A0A2Z6SMG9-F1
#
_entry.id   AF-A0A2Z6SMG9-F1
#
_cell.length_a   1.000
_cell.length_b   1.000
_cell.length_c   1.000
_cell.angle_alpha   90.00
_cell.angle_beta   90.00
_cell.angle_gamma   90.00
#
_symmetry.space_group_name_H-M   'P 1'
#
loop_
_entity.id
_entity.type
_entity.pdbx_description
1 polymer ?
#
loop_
_entity_poly.entity_id
_entity_poly.type
_entity_poly.pdbx_seq_one_letter_code
_entity_poly.pdbx_strand_id
1 'polypeptide(L)'
;MGRKYQKLMVSILNYRCAKIFKGSNVLKGNQFAGLPEKSTFEPISIINEDIQDIVEEKKELWLLALDMPKTYDRVNILICK
;
A
#
# COMPACT_ATOMS: atom_id res chain seq x y z
N MET A 1 19.21 21.52 15.55
CA MET A 1 20.09 20.75 14.63
C MET A 1 19.78 19.25 14.51
N GLY A 2 19.15 18.58 15.49
CA GLY A 2 18.97 17.11 15.49
C GLY A 2 17.93 16.49 14.53
N ARG A 3 16.88 17.23 14.12
CA ARG A 3 15.77 16.67 13.31
C ARG A 3 16.18 16.20 11.91
N LYS A 4 17.23 16.79 11.31
CA LYS A 4 17.73 16.40 9.99
C LYS A 4 18.41 15.03 10.01
N TYR A 5 19.21 14.77 11.04
CA TYR A 5 19.90 13.49 11.21
C TYR A 5 18.93 12.34 11.48
N GLN A 6 17.88 12.58 12.26
CA GLN A 6 16.80 11.59 12.47
C GLN A 6 16.08 11.23 11.18
N LYS A 7 15.71 12.24 10.36
CA LYS A 7 15.09 12.00 9.05
C LYS A 7 16.01 11.24 8.10
N LEU A 8 17.31 11.56 8.08
CA LEU A 8 18.29 10.85 7.27
C LEU A 8 18.40 9.39 7.70
N MET A 9 18.48 9.13 9.01
CA MET A 9 18.53 7.77 9.55
C MET A 9 17.29 6.95 9.15
N VAL A 10 16.09 7.53 9.31
CA VAL A 10 14.82 6.87 8.92
C VAL A 10 14.77 6.65 7.40
N SER A 11 15.25 7.60 6.59
CA SER A 11 15.29 7.45 5.13
C SER A 11 16.19 6.29 4.70
N ILE A 12 17.38 6.16 5.30
CA ILE A 12 18.30 5.04 5.05
C ILE A 12 17.65 3.72 5.45
N LEU A 13 17.01 3.69 6.63
CA LEU A 13 16.32 2.49 7.12
C LEU A 13 15.19 2.07 6.16
N ASN A 14 14.34 3.01 5.75
CA ASN A 14 13.23 2.77 4.83
C ASN A 14 13.73 2.22 3.49
N TYR A 15 14.80 2.79 2.93
CA TYR A 15 15.37 2.32 1.67
C TYR A 15 15.84 0.86 1.76
N ARG A 16 16.55 0.50 2.84
CA ARG A 16 17.04 -0.86 3.05
C ARG A 16 15.90 -1.85 3.27
N CYS A 17 14.93 -1.51 4.11
CA CYS A 17 13.76 -2.35 4.37
C CYS A 17 12.94 -2.58 3.09
N ALA A 18 12.68 -1.52 2.33
CA ALA A 18 11.94 -1.60 1.06
C ALA A 18 12.60 -2.56 0.06
N LYS A 19 13.94 -2.50 -0.06
CA LYS A 19 14.70 -3.40 -0.93
C LYS A 19 14.57 -4.87 -0.51
N ILE A 20 14.66 -5.15 0.79
CA ILE A 20 14.53 -6.51 1.33
C ILE A 20 13.10 -7.02 1.11
N PHE A 21 12.11 -6.23 1.51
CA PHE A 21 10.69 -6.59 1.41
C PHE A 21 10.26 -6.89 -0.02
N LYS A 22 10.74 -6.11 -1.00
CA LYS A 22 10.51 -6.38 -2.42
C LYS A 22 11.10 -7.72 -2.85
N GLY A 23 12.35 -8.02 -2.45
CA GLY A 23 13.02 -9.28 -2.79
C GLY A 23 12.35 -10.52 -2.16
N SER A 24 11.77 -10.38 -0.97
CA SER A 24 11.08 -11.46 -0.25
C SER A 24 9.60 -11.63 -0.60
N ASN A 25 9.05 -10.79 -1.48
CA ASN A 25 7.63 -10.77 -1.86
C ASN A 25 6.66 -10.82 -0.65
N VAL A 26 6.90 -9.96 0.35
CA VAL A 26 6.11 -9.93 1.60
C VAL A 26 4.67 -9.44 1.40
N LEU A 27 4.45 -8.58 0.41
CA LEU A 27 3.12 -8.11 0.05
C LEU A 27 2.44 -9.16 -0.84
N LYS A 28 1.24 -9.57 -0.48
CA LYS A 28 0.48 -10.60 -1.21
C LYS A 28 -0.70 -9.98 -1.96
N GLY A 29 -0.99 -10.50 -3.15
CA GLY A 29 -2.14 -10.08 -3.96
C GLY A 29 -2.08 -8.62 -4.43
N ASN A 30 -3.22 -7.95 -4.42
CA ASN A 30 -3.46 -6.62 -4.98
C ASN A 30 -3.03 -5.47 -4.04
N GLN A 31 -1.88 -5.60 -3.39
CA GLN A 31 -1.31 -4.54 -2.53
C GLN A 31 -0.36 -3.65 -3.33
N PHE A 32 -0.86 -2.47 -3.75
CA PHE A 32 -0.11 -1.55 -4.61
C PHE A 32 0.62 -0.41 -3.86
N ALA A 33 0.43 -0.29 -2.54
CA ALA A 33 1.04 0.77 -1.74
C ALA A 33 2.27 0.28 -0.95
N GLY A 34 3.17 1.21 -0.62
CA GLY A 34 4.21 1.02 0.42
C GLY A 34 5.56 0.47 -0.05
N LEU A 35 5.65 -0.16 -1.22
CA LEU A 35 6.92 -0.57 -1.84
C LEU A 35 7.22 0.22 -3.11
N PRO A 36 8.51 0.40 -3.45
CA PRO A 36 8.90 1.11 -4.67
C PRO A 36 8.42 0.39 -5.92
N GLU A 37 8.26 1.16 -7.01
CA GLU A 37 7.86 0.71 -8.35
C GLU A 37 6.40 0.26 -8.51
N LYS A 38 5.55 0.47 -7.50
CA LYS A 38 4.10 0.29 -7.66
C LYS A 38 3.41 1.63 -7.89
N SER A 39 2.40 1.63 -8.75
CA SER A 39 1.67 2.83 -9.13
C SER A 39 0.25 2.81 -8.56
N THR A 40 -0.30 3.99 -8.28
CA THR A 40 -1.75 4.13 -8.01
C THR A 40 -2.57 4.01 -9.29
N PHE A 41 -1.95 4.13 -10.45
CA PHE A 41 -2.61 3.95 -11.74
C PHE A 41 -3.10 2.52 -11.95
N GLU A 42 -2.29 1.54 -11.58
CA GLU A 42 -2.60 0.10 -11.71
C GLU A 42 -3.93 -0.28 -11.04
N PRO A 43 -4.16 -0.02 -9.73
CA PRO A 43 -5.43 -0.36 -9.09
C PRO A 43 -6.62 0.44 -9.65
N ILE A 44 -6.41 1.69 -10.08
CA ILE A 44 -7.48 2.50 -10.69
C ILE A 44 -7.90 1.91 -12.04
N SER A 45 -6.93 1.47 -12.87
CA SER A 45 -7.23 0.82 -14.16
C SER A 45 -7.99 -0.48 -13.95
N ILE A 46 -7.54 -1.32 -13.02
CA ILE A 46 -8.20 -2.60 -12.70
C ILE A 46 -9.66 -2.37 -12.29
N ILE A 47 -9.92 -1.42 -11.38
CA ILE A 47 -11.29 -1.11 -10.95
C ILE A 47 -12.13 -0.57 -12.12
N ASN A 48 -11.56 0.25 -13.00
CA ASN A 48 -12.29 0.78 -14.16
C ASN A 48 -12.63 -0.31 -15.17
N GLU A 49 -11.72 -1.24 -15.43
CA GLU A 49 -11.93 -2.40 -16.29
C GLU A 49 -13.04 -3.29 -15.72
N ASP A 50 -12.98 -3.63 -14.43
CA ASP A 50 -14.01 -4.41 -13.75
C ASP A 50 -15.40 -3.74 -13.83
N ILE A 51 -15.46 -2.40 -13.69
CA ILE A 51 -16.71 -1.64 -13.82
C ILE A 51 -17.25 -1.71 -15.25
N GLN A 52 -16.40 -1.57 -16.28
CA GLN A 52 -16.81 -1.62 -17.67
C GLN A 52 -17.39 -2.99 -18.03
N ASP A 53 -16.71 -4.06 -17.66
CA ASP A 53 -17.16 -5.43 -17.91
C ASP A 53 -18.54 -5.70 -17.28
N ILE A 54 -18.75 -5.26 -16.04
CA ILE A 54 -20.04 -5.46 -15.34
C ILE A 54 -21.16 -4.64 -15.98
N VAL A 55 -20.86 -3.43 -16.46
CA VAL A 55 -21.83 -2.59 -17.17
C VAL A 55 -22.25 -3.22 -18.49
N GLU A 56 -21.31 -3.82 -19.24
CA GLU A 56 -21.60 -4.54 -20.48
C GLU A 56 -22.46 -5.79 -20.23
N GLU A 57 -22.13 -6.54 -19.18
CA GLU A 57 -22.87 -7.76 -18.80
C GLU A 57 -24.20 -7.49 -18.07
N LYS A 58 -24.52 -6.22 -17.77
CA LYS A 58 -25.70 -5.78 -17.00
C LYS A 58 -25.84 -6.49 -15.65
N LYS A 59 -24.72 -6.75 -14.99
CA LYS A 59 -24.69 -7.34 -13.64
C LYS A 59 -24.67 -6.24 -12.57
N GLU A 60 -25.02 -6.60 -11.35
CA GLU A 60 -24.91 -5.69 -10.21
C GLU A 60 -23.47 -5.68 -9.67
N LEU A 61 -22.91 -4.49 -9.45
CA LEU A 61 -21.61 -4.30 -8.79
C LEU A 61 -21.82 -3.71 -7.39
N TRP A 62 -21.13 -4.29 -6.41
CA TRP A 62 -21.06 -3.77 -5.04
C TRP A 62 -19.61 -3.40 -4.70
N LEU A 63 -19.37 -2.12 -4.42
CA LEU A 63 -18.05 -1.62 -4.01
C LEU A 63 -18.03 -1.32 -2.51
N LEU A 64 -17.06 -1.90 -1.81
CA LEU A 64 -16.80 -1.62 -0.40
C LEU A 64 -15.55 -0.76 -0.27
N ALA A 65 -15.74 0.53 0.03
CA ALA A 65 -14.64 1.43 0.37
C ALA A 65 -14.37 1.38 1.89
N LEU A 66 -13.19 0.91 2.28
CA LEU A 66 -12.75 0.84 3.67
C LEU A 66 -11.61 1.83 3.92
N ASP A 67 -11.68 2.53 5.05
CA ASP A 67 -10.58 3.32 5.58
C ASP A 67 -10.34 2.99 7.05
N MET A 68 -9.09 3.11 7.49
CA MET A 68 -8.67 2.83 8.86
C MET A 68 -8.25 4.13 9.56
N PRO A 69 -8.99 4.59 10.59
CA PRO A 69 -8.68 5.85 11.24
C PRO A 69 -7.40 5.76 12.08
N LYS A 70 -6.48 6.71 11.86
CA LYS A 70 -5.22 6.86 12.63
C LYS A 70 -4.39 5.59 12.68
N THR A 71 -4.25 4.89 11.55
CA THR A 71 -3.48 3.64 11.43
C THR A 71 -2.11 3.71 12.05
N TYR A 72 -1.31 4.74 11.72
CA TYR A 72 0.05 4.86 12.21
C TYR A 72 0.14 5.08 13.73
N ASP A 73 -0.83 5.78 14.33
CA ASP A 73 -0.85 6.03 15.77
C ASP A 73 -1.34 4.81 16.57
N ARG A 74 -2.13 3.94 15.94
CA ARG A 74 -2.83 2.81 16.58
C ARG A 74 -2.12 1.47 16.39
N VAL A 75 -0.94 1.45 15.77
CA VAL A 75 -0.17 0.21 15.61
C VAL A 75 0.26 -0.32 16.98
N ASN A 76 -0.13 -1.56 17.30
CA ASN A 76 0.34 -2.21 18.52
C ASN A 76 1.80 -2.62 18.37
N ILE A 77 2.70 -1.97 19.11
CA ILE A 77 4.15 -2.23 19.08
C ILE A 77 4.49 -3.66 19.50
N LEU A 78 3.63 -4.32 20.30
CA LEU A 78 3.82 -5.72 20.67
C LEU A 78 3.70 -6.68 19.48
N ILE A 79 2.99 -6.27 18.41
CA ILE A 79 2.91 -7.03 17.16
C ILE A 79 4.17 -6.85 16.32
N CYS A 80 4.89 -5.74 16.50
CA CYS A 80 6.14 -5.43 15.80
C CYS A 80 7.39 -5.96 16.51
N LYS A 81 7.25 -6.86 17.48
CA LYS A 81 8.33 -7.41 18.30
C LYS A 81 8.84 -8.74 17.78
#